data_AF-A0A848XK85-F1
#
_entry.id   AF-A0A848XK85-F1
#
_cell.length_a   1.000
_cell.length_b   1.000
_cell.length_c   1.000
_cell.angle_alpha   90.00
_cell.angle_beta   90.00
_cell.angle_gamma   90.00
#
_symmetry.space_group_name_H-M   'P 1'
#
loop_
_entity.id
_entity.type
_entity.pdbx_description
1 polymer ?
#
loop_
_entity_poly.entity_id
_entity_poly.type
_entity_poly.pdbx_seq_one_letter_code
_entity_poly.pdbx_strand_id
1 'polypeptide(L)'
;MDFLNAILKEKGAEMVSALTSRAGFSADQAEKFVPEAGSAAVEVLKSNASSLDMANLASPGNISEILGGVDVAALAGRVGITVDQGSKGLTTMLPMLLGLMGSKAEGMTGMMSMLGLAGGAGGASDRLKALGGKLFG
;
A
#
# COMPACT_ATOMS: atom_id res chain seq x y z
N MET A 1 10.30 2.28 7.68
CA MET A 1 9.89 0.96 7.14
C MET A 1 8.95 0.23 8.11
N ASP A 2 8.47 0.90 9.16
CA ASP A 2 7.89 0.24 10.33
C ASP A 2 6.40 -0.09 10.18
N PHE A 3 5.70 0.62 9.30
CA PHE A 3 4.26 0.47 9.12
C PHE A 3 3.86 -0.84 8.41
N LEU A 4 4.52 -1.14 7.28
CA LEU A 4 4.29 -2.37 6.53
C LEU A 4 4.60 -3.58 7.43
N ASN A 5 5.73 -3.55 8.14
CA ASN A 5 6.08 -4.58 9.13
C ASN A 5 5.07 -4.69 10.28
N ALA A 6 4.47 -3.59 10.74
CA ALA A 6 3.43 -3.65 11.77
C ALA A 6 2.15 -4.34 11.25
N ILE A 7 1.71 -4.02 10.03
CA ILE A 7 0.57 -4.69 9.39
C ILE A 7 0.86 -6.17 9.17
N LEU A 8 2.06 -6.50 8.68
CA LEU A 8 2.46 -7.88 8.42
C LEU A 8 2.59 -8.70 9.71
N LYS A 9 3.04 -8.11 10.82
CA LYS A 9 3.06 -8.81 12.12
C LYS A 9 1.66 -9.06 12.67
N GLU A 10 0.73 -8.13 12.46
CA GLU A 10 -0.61 -8.21 13.02
C GLU A 10 -1.54 -9.11 12.19
N LYS A 11 -1.41 -9.06 10.86
CA LYS A 11 -2.33 -9.72 9.91
C LYS A 11 -1.65 -10.61 8.89
N GLY A 12 -0.32 -10.75 8.93
CA GLY A 12 0.42 -11.62 8.02
C GLY A 12 -0.05 -13.07 8.09
N ALA A 13 -0.32 -13.61 9.28
CA ALA A 13 -0.84 -14.97 9.43
C ALA A 13 -2.22 -15.17 8.78
N GLU A 14 -3.10 -14.17 8.88
CA GLU A 14 -4.43 -14.17 8.22
C GLU A 14 -4.28 -14.08 6.69
N MET A 15 -3.36 -13.24 6.20
CA MET A 15 -3.06 -13.14 4.77
C MET A 15 -2.47 -14.44 4.23
N VAL A 16 -1.52 -15.04 4.96
CA VAL A 16 -0.93 -16.34 4.61
C VAL A 16 -2.02 -17.42 4.52
N SER A 17 -2.90 -17.49 5.53
CA SER A 17 -4.03 -18.44 5.54
C SER A 17 -5.01 -18.21 4.38
N ALA A 18 -5.28 -16.95 4.03
CA ALA A 18 -6.13 -16.62 2.89
C ALA A 18 -5.48 -17.01 1.55
N LEU A 19 -4.17 -16.81 1.39
CA LEU A 19 -3.44 -17.18 0.18
C LEU A 19 -3.37 -18.70 -0.01
N THR A 20 -3.11 -19.44 1.06
CA THR A 20 -3.08 -20.92 1.00
C THR A 20 -4.46 -21.48 0.70
N SER A 21 -5.51 -20.94 1.31
CA SER A 21 -6.88 -21.44 1.16
C SER A 21 -7.57 -21.00 -0.14
N ARG A 22 -7.28 -19.80 -0.66
CA ARG A 22 -8.01 -19.21 -1.79
C ARG A 22 -7.21 -19.09 -3.08
N ALA A 23 -5.89 -18.93 -2.97
CA ALA A 23 -5.02 -18.74 -4.13
C ALA A 23 -4.15 -19.98 -4.43
N GLY A 24 -4.24 -21.02 -3.61
CA GLY A 24 -3.54 -22.30 -3.80
C GLY A 24 -2.03 -22.20 -3.56
N PHE A 25 -1.61 -21.33 -2.65
CA PHE A 25 -0.21 -21.17 -2.25
C PHE A 25 0.18 -22.26 -1.24
N SER A 26 1.46 -22.64 -1.20
CA SER A 26 2.02 -23.28 -0.01
C SER A 26 2.26 -22.25 1.10
N ALA A 27 2.41 -22.70 2.34
CA ALA A 27 2.70 -21.81 3.47
C ALA A 27 3.98 -20.99 3.22
N ASP A 28 5.07 -21.64 2.82
CA ASP A 28 6.33 -20.99 2.44
C ASP A 28 6.18 -19.96 1.31
N GLN A 29 5.39 -20.26 0.28
CA GLN A 29 5.14 -19.34 -0.83
C GLN A 29 4.35 -18.13 -0.35
N ALA A 30 3.31 -18.35 0.45
CA ALA A 30 2.50 -17.28 0.99
C ALA A 30 3.30 -16.37 1.94
N GLU A 31 4.14 -16.92 2.80
CA GLU A 31 5.01 -16.17 3.71
C GLU A 31 6.02 -15.27 2.97
N LYS A 32 6.52 -15.72 1.82
CA LYS A 32 7.40 -14.92 0.95
C LYS A 32 6.63 -13.92 0.09
N PHE A 33 5.42 -14.30 -0.35
CA PHE A 33 4.58 -13.47 -1.21
C PHE A 33 4.04 -12.25 -0.50
N VAL A 34 3.56 -12.41 0.73
CA VAL A 34 2.96 -11.35 1.54
C VAL A 34 3.82 -10.08 1.64
N PRO A 35 5.11 -10.15 2.04
CA PRO A 35 5.95 -8.96 2.11
C PRO A 35 6.30 -8.37 0.74
N GLU A 36 6.53 -9.20 -0.30
CA GLU A 36 6.81 -8.73 -1.65
C GLU A 36 5.59 -8.01 -2.26
N ALA A 37 4.41 -8.63 -2.17
CA ALA A 37 3.15 -8.10 -2.68
C ALA A 37 2.71 -6.85 -1.92
N GLY A 38 2.87 -6.83 -0.60
CA GLY A 38 2.64 -5.64 0.20
C GLY A 38 3.56 -4.48 -0.18
N SER A 39 4.83 -4.76 -0.44
CA SER A 39 5.80 -3.74 -0.87
C SER A 39 5.48 -3.20 -2.26
N ALA A 40 5.17 -4.07 -3.22
CA ALA A 40 4.77 -3.67 -4.57
C ALA A 40 3.48 -2.83 -4.54
N ALA A 41 2.48 -3.25 -3.77
CA ALA A 41 1.23 -2.49 -3.60
C ALA A 41 1.49 -1.09 -3.03
N VAL A 42 2.36 -0.98 -2.01
CA VAL A 42 2.75 0.32 -1.45
C VAL A 42 3.51 1.14 -2.48
N GLU A 43 4.44 0.58 -3.25
CA GLU A 43 5.18 1.32 -4.28
C GLU A 43 4.28 1.90 -5.37
N VAL A 44 3.29 1.11 -5.83
CA VAL A 44 2.27 1.57 -6.79
C VAL A 44 1.39 2.64 -6.17
N LEU A 45 0.99 2.47 -4.90
CA LEU A 45 0.24 3.49 -4.17
C LEU A 45 1.03 4.78 -4.04
N LYS A 46 2.35 4.72 -3.79
CA LYS A 46 3.23 5.89 -3.78
C LYS A 46 3.33 6.58 -5.12
N SER A 47 3.40 5.81 -6.19
CA SER A 47 3.50 6.33 -7.54
C SER A 47 2.20 6.97 -8.03
N ASN A 48 1.05 6.44 -7.58
CA ASN A 48 -0.29 6.88 -7.99
C ASN A 48 -1.02 7.68 -6.90
N ALA A 49 -0.30 8.15 -5.87
CA ALA A 49 -0.91 8.75 -4.69
C ALA A 49 -1.77 9.99 -4.97
N SER A 50 -1.47 10.70 -6.06
CA SER A 50 -2.22 11.87 -6.50
C SER A 50 -3.54 11.52 -7.22
N SER A 51 -3.67 10.30 -7.73
CA SER A 51 -4.83 9.79 -8.46
C SER A 51 -5.77 8.97 -7.57
N LEU A 52 -5.21 8.31 -6.55
CA LEU A 52 -5.93 7.42 -5.67
C LEU A 52 -6.71 8.17 -4.58
N ASP A 53 -7.89 7.68 -4.26
CA ASP A 53 -8.68 8.20 -3.14
C ASP A 53 -8.11 7.71 -1.80
N MET A 54 -7.29 8.56 -1.17
CA MET A 54 -6.68 8.26 0.13
C MET A 54 -7.69 8.14 1.28
N ALA A 55 -8.88 8.73 1.14
CA ALA A 55 -9.94 8.59 2.14
C ALA A 55 -10.63 7.22 2.05
N ASN A 56 -10.54 6.56 0.89
CA ASN A 56 -11.13 5.24 0.68
C ASN A 56 -10.18 4.30 -0.10
N LEU A 57 -9.03 3.97 0.49
CA LEU A 57 -8.02 3.10 -0.12
C LEU A 57 -8.54 1.71 -0.49
N ALA A 58 -9.49 1.17 0.27
CA ALA A 58 -10.11 -0.12 -0.01
C ALA A 58 -11.23 -0.06 -1.07
N SER A 59 -11.41 1.08 -1.75
CA SER A 59 -12.38 1.18 -2.83
C SER A 59 -12.03 0.26 -4.00
N PRO A 60 -13.05 -0.33 -4.68
CA PRO A 60 -12.81 -1.16 -5.86
C PRO A 60 -12.01 -0.47 -6.97
N GLY A 61 -12.17 0.86 -7.11
CA GLY A 61 -11.40 1.66 -8.07
C GLY A 61 -9.91 1.68 -7.74
N ASN A 62 -9.56 2.05 -6.50
CA ASN A 62 -8.16 2.07 -6.05
C ASN A 62 -7.51 0.67 -6.09
N ILE A 63 -8.25 -0.38 -5.70
CA ILE A 63 -7.77 -1.77 -5.80
C ILE A 63 -7.43 -2.12 -7.25
N SER A 64 -8.29 -1.75 -8.20
CA SER A 64 -8.08 -2.03 -9.62
C SER A 64 -6.88 -1.28 -10.19
N GLU A 65 -6.71 -0.02 -9.79
CA GLU A 65 -5.57 0.82 -10.20
C GLU A 65 -4.25 0.28 -9.64
N ILE A 66 -4.24 -0.13 -8.37
CA ILE A 66 -3.07 -0.74 -7.73
C ILE A 66 -2.74 -2.08 -8.40
N LEU A 67 -3.74 -2.94 -8.62
CA LEU A 67 -3.55 -4.21 -9.33
C LEU A 67 -2.96 -4.01 -10.73
N GLY A 68 -3.44 -3.01 -11.47
CA GLY A 68 -2.93 -2.70 -12.81
C GLY A 68 -1.50 -2.16 -12.81
N GLY A 69 -1.06 -1.54 -11.71
CA GLY A 69 0.30 -1.02 -11.56
C GLY A 69 1.32 -2.03 -11.02
N VAL A 70 0.87 -3.12 -10.39
CA VAL A 70 1.79 -4.14 -9.83
C VAL A 70 2.27 -5.07 -10.94
N ASP A 71 3.60 -5.22 -11.06
CA ASP A 71 4.19 -6.23 -11.95
C ASP A 71 4.07 -7.63 -11.32
N VAL A 72 2.92 -8.26 -11.58
CA VAL A 72 2.59 -9.60 -11.08
C VAL A 72 3.57 -10.66 -11.62
N ALA A 73 4.11 -10.47 -12.82
CA ALA A 73 5.03 -11.43 -13.43
C ALA A 73 6.39 -11.43 -12.73
N ALA A 74 6.95 -10.24 -12.47
CA ALA A 74 8.17 -10.09 -11.69
C ALA A 74 7.99 -10.65 -10.26
N LEU A 75 6.84 -10.35 -9.64
CA LEU A 75 6.55 -10.77 -8.28
C LEU A 75 6.38 -12.30 -8.17
N ALA A 76 5.65 -12.89 -9.11
CA ALA A 76 5.48 -14.33 -9.22
C ALA A 76 6.83 -15.05 -9.43
N GLY A 77 7.69 -14.50 -10.28
CA GLY A 77 9.04 -15.02 -10.53
C GLY A 77 9.93 -15.03 -9.29
N ARG A 78 9.87 -14.00 -8.43
CA ARG A 78 10.64 -13.93 -7.18
C ARG A 78 10.22 -14.97 -6.14
N VAL A 79 8.92 -15.26 -6.08
CA VAL A 79 8.35 -16.19 -5.10
C VAL A 79 8.33 -17.64 -5.60
N GLY A 80 8.52 -17.84 -6.91
CA GLY A 80 8.45 -19.17 -7.53
C GLY A 80 7.01 -19.68 -7.65
N ILE A 81 6.08 -18.78 -7.98
CA ILE A 81 4.67 -19.08 -8.23
C ILE A 81 4.30 -18.73 -9.67
N THR A 82 3.12 -19.14 -10.12
CA THR A 82 2.59 -18.73 -11.42
C THR A 82 2.04 -17.30 -11.40
N VAL A 83 1.99 -16.64 -12.56
CA VAL A 83 1.37 -15.31 -12.71
C VAL A 83 -0.11 -15.31 -12.32
N ASP A 84 -0.82 -16.41 -12.62
CA ASP A 84 -2.22 -16.61 -12.21
C ASP A 84 -2.37 -16.66 -10.68
N GLN A 85 -1.49 -17.41 -10.01
CA GLN A 85 -1.44 -17.43 -8.54
C GLN A 85 -1.09 -16.05 -7.97
N GLY A 86 -0.10 -15.36 -8.54
CA GLY A 86 0.26 -14.00 -8.13
C GLY A 86 -0.92 -13.03 -8.24
N SER A 87 -1.67 -13.11 -9.34
CA SER A 87 -2.84 -12.26 -9.58
C SER A 87 -3.95 -12.55 -8.56
N LYS A 88 -4.27 -13.84 -8.35
CA LYS A 88 -5.26 -14.28 -7.35
C LYS A 88 -4.84 -13.94 -5.92
N GLY A 89 -3.55 -14.02 -5.64
CA GLY A 89 -2.97 -13.69 -4.35
C GLY A 89 -3.13 -12.20 -4.04
N LEU A 90 -2.76 -11.34 -4.99
CA LEU A 90 -2.93 -9.89 -4.89
C LEU A 90 -4.40 -9.51 -4.75
N THR A 91 -5.31 -10.04 -5.58
CA THR A 91 -6.75 -9.72 -5.48
C THR A 91 -7.35 -10.17 -4.15
N THR A 92 -6.83 -11.24 -3.56
CA THR A 92 -7.25 -11.71 -2.23
C THR A 92 -6.73 -10.81 -1.12
N MET A 93 -5.46 -10.40 -1.19
CA MET A 93 -4.79 -9.70 -0.09
C MET A 93 -4.96 -8.19 -0.12
N LEU A 94 -5.03 -7.58 -1.30
CA LEU A 94 -5.06 -6.13 -1.46
C LEU A 94 -6.23 -5.48 -0.72
N PRO A 95 -7.48 -6.00 -0.78
CA PRO A 95 -8.57 -5.43 -0.02
C PRO A 95 -8.32 -5.46 1.49
N MET A 96 -7.72 -6.54 2.01
CA MET A 96 -7.37 -6.66 3.43
C MET A 96 -6.27 -5.68 3.80
N LEU A 97 -5.21 -5.63 3.00
CA LEU A 97 -4.05 -4.76 3.21
C LEU A 97 -4.45 -3.28 3.14
N LEU A 98 -5.19 -2.87 2.10
CA LEU A 98 -5.70 -1.51 1.94
C LEU A 98 -6.75 -1.14 2.99
N GLY A 99 -7.62 -2.08 3.38
CA GLY A 99 -8.57 -1.89 4.46
C GLY A 99 -7.87 -1.59 5.79
N LEU A 100 -6.79 -2.31 6.09
CA LEU A 100 -5.97 -2.06 7.29
C LEU A 100 -5.24 -0.71 7.21
N MET A 101 -4.73 -0.35 6.03
CA MET A 101 -4.06 0.93 5.82
C MET A 101 -5.00 2.13 5.92
N GLY A 102 -6.22 2.02 5.38
CA GLY A 102 -7.25 3.06 5.48
C GLY A 102 -7.92 3.15 6.85
N SER A 103 -8.07 2.02 7.56
CA SER A 103 -8.75 2.00 8.87
C SER A 103 -7.87 2.46 10.03
N LYS A 104 -6.54 2.33 9.93
CA LYS A 104 -5.63 2.85 10.95
C LYS A 104 -5.41 4.35 10.72
N ALA A 105 -5.90 5.20 11.62
CA ALA A 105 -5.59 6.64 11.60
C ALA A 105 -4.06 6.91 11.64
N GLU A 106 -3.32 6.09 12.39
CA GLU A 106 -1.84 6.08 12.39
C GLU A 106 -1.25 5.55 11.08
N GLY A 107 -1.94 4.62 10.43
CA GLY A 107 -1.55 4.06 9.15
C GLY A 107 -1.74 5.03 8.00
N MET A 108 -2.85 5.75 7.99
CA MET A 108 -3.14 6.82 7.06
C MET A 108 -2.21 8.02 7.29
N THR A 109 -1.95 8.41 8.55
CA THR A 109 -0.99 9.50 8.86
C THR A 109 0.45 9.10 8.52
N GLY A 110 0.86 7.88 8.85
CA GLY A 110 2.17 7.33 8.49
C GLY A 110 2.33 7.13 6.98
N MET A 111 1.26 6.73 6.30
CA MET A 111 1.20 6.61 4.84
C MET A 111 1.28 7.99 4.19
N MET A 112 0.47 8.96 4.62
CA MET A 112 0.57 10.34 4.14
C MET A 112 1.97 10.92 4.39
N SER A 113 2.61 10.62 5.52
CA SER A 113 3.98 11.05 5.80
C SER A 113 4.99 10.38 4.87
N MET A 114 4.82 9.08 4.62
CA MET A 114 5.66 8.30 3.70
C MET A 114 5.44 8.70 2.22
N LEU A 115 4.26 9.21 1.90
CA LEU A 115 3.86 9.75 0.60
C LEU A 115 4.24 11.23 0.43
N GLY A 116 4.76 11.87 1.47
CA GLY A 116 4.99 13.33 1.47
C GLY A 116 3.71 14.16 1.44
N LEU A 117 2.54 13.54 1.54
CA LEU A 117 1.22 14.18 1.58
C LEU A 117 0.85 14.76 2.95
N ALA A 118 1.46 14.28 4.03
CA ALA A 118 1.23 14.82 5.38
C ALA A 118 1.73 16.27 5.56
N GLY A 119 2.44 16.82 4.57
CA GLY A 119 2.88 18.22 4.53
C GLY A 119 1.84 19.23 4.02
N GLY A 120 0.63 18.77 3.65
CA GLY A 120 -0.39 19.61 3.00
C GLY A 120 -0.96 20.78 3.82
N ALA A 121 -0.80 20.79 5.14
CA ALA A 121 -1.19 21.92 5.99
C ALA A 121 -0.01 22.80 6.46
N GLY A 122 1.24 22.39 6.20
CA GLY A 122 2.44 23.11 6.64
C GLY A 122 3.08 23.99 5.54
N GLY A 123 2.97 23.59 4.28
CA GLY A 123 3.68 24.27 3.18
C GLY A 123 3.05 25.57 2.68
N ALA A 124 1.74 25.76 2.85
CA ALA A 124 1.06 26.99 2.47
C ALA A 124 1.32 28.12 3.49
N SER A 125 1.40 27.78 4.77
CA SER A 125 1.66 28.69 5.89
C SER A 125 3.07 29.28 5.83
N ASP A 126 4.08 28.46 5.50
CA ASP A 126 5.47 28.92 5.35
C ASP A 126 5.67 29.80 4.11
N ARG A 127 5.00 29.50 2.99
CA ARG A 127 5.04 30.36 1.79
C ARG A 127 4.27 31.66 1.98
N LEU A 128 3.13 31.65 2.68
CA LEU A 128 2.40 32.86 3.07
C LEU A 128 3.19 33.71 4.06
N LYS A 129 3.90 33.11 5.02
CA LYS A 129 4.76 33.82 5.98
C LYS A 129 6.01 34.39 5.31
N ALA A 130 6.61 33.67 4.36
CA ALA A 130 7.75 34.15 3.56
C ALA A 130 7.36 35.27 2.56
N LEU A 131 6.15 35.25 2.01
CA LEU A 131 5.63 36.34 1.18
C LEU A 131 5.20 37.55 2.02
N GLY A 132 4.57 37.33 3.17
CA GLY A 132 4.16 38.40 4.10
C GLY A 132 5.34 39.15 4.71
N GLY A 133 6.45 38.46 5.00
CA GLY A 133 7.67 39.08 5.55
C GLY A 133 8.49 39.90 4.55
N LYS A 134 8.29 39.72 3.24
CA LYS A 134 9.02 40.44 2.18
C LYS A 134 8.28 41.66 1.62
N LEU A 135 7.00 41.86 1.97
CA LEU A 135 6.20 43.01 1.53
C LEU A 135 6.04 44.08 2.62
N PHE A 136 6.43 43.78 3.86
CA PHE A 136 6.33 44.69 5.01
C PHE A 136 7.66 44.88 5.77
N GLY A 137 8.78 44.46 5.18
CA GLY A 137 10.14 44.64 5.72
C GLY A 137 10.96 45.63 4.92
#